data_AF-A0A970VPX5-F1
#
_entry.id   AF-A0A970VPX5-F1
#
_cell.length_a   1.000
_cell.length_b   1.000
_cell.length_c   1.000
_cell.angle_alpha   90.00
_cell.angle_beta   90.00
_cell.angle_gamma   90.00
#
_symmetry.space_group_name_H-M   'P 1'
#
loop_
_entity.id
_entity.type
_entity.pdbx_description
1 polymer ?
#
loop_
_entity_poly.entity_id
_entity_poly.type
_entity_poly.pdbx_seq_one_letter_code
_entity_poly.pdbx_strand_id
1 'polypeptide(L)'
;MNEGIRPRAYMGIVYFILVMIVMIFTFGPLQLAWGAWGAALCELVLLFLAVVPVLLFRWDVREVFRVRIPPLRQVFGALLLWLGGYIFSFTAAAVLIYFFPESMGDVSEEMVDIFTSVPFAARLLIIAVLPAVCEEALHRGFIFHTFKNAGKWTTVIAMGIIFGLFHLHPLRFVATAILGAVLTYIMLETRNLLLPILVHFVNNALSVILTVDATPGGETVALPLASLGILLLPAVVAPFLLMGGSRLLLAKEERRARPVSKAVWATAIITAVVVAITGFTLIVQGVMDLLDEMELVFETTFAQEINRDTPGQELDFTVEEAGTYVLDLSIQSAQGVLTQVVISSVNGQEVYSTTVREVSGQNNIELAAGTYAVKVSFITESQEPLPVSVEIVIFKSLPIG
;
A
#
# COMPACT_ATOMS: atom_id res chain seq x y z
N MET A 1 -16.50 -24.69 -47.42
CA MET A 1 -15.48 -24.18 -46.47
C MET A 1 -15.88 -22.77 -46.11
N ASN A 2 -16.39 -22.54 -44.91
CA ASN A 2 -16.83 -21.20 -44.49
C ASN A 2 -15.61 -20.52 -43.87
N GLU A 3 -14.80 -19.83 -44.67
CA GLU A 3 -13.65 -19.09 -44.14
C GLU A 3 -14.15 -17.87 -43.37
N GLY A 4 -14.31 -18.02 -42.05
CA GLY A 4 -14.54 -16.90 -41.14
C GLY A 4 -13.42 -15.87 -41.24
N ILE A 5 -13.69 -14.64 -40.80
CA ILE A 5 -12.71 -13.54 -40.88
C ILE A 5 -11.45 -13.92 -40.10
N ARG A 6 -10.27 -13.79 -40.69
CA ARG A 6 -9.03 -14.16 -39.99
C ARG A 6 -8.72 -13.15 -38.86
N PRO A 7 -8.55 -13.59 -37.61
CA PRO A 7 -8.27 -12.70 -36.50
C PRO A 7 -6.89 -12.04 -36.65
N ARG A 8 -6.83 -10.73 -36.42
CA ARG A 8 -5.60 -9.91 -36.46
C ARG A 8 -5.61 -8.92 -35.30
N ALA A 9 -4.44 -8.62 -34.75
CA ALA A 9 -4.30 -7.80 -33.53
C ALA A 9 -5.01 -6.42 -33.63
N TYR A 10 -4.97 -5.76 -34.80
CA TYR A 10 -5.67 -4.48 -34.98
C TYR A 10 -7.19 -4.61 -34.78
N MET A 11 -7.79 -5.76 -35.08
CA MET A 11 -9.22 -5.98 -34.84
C MET A 11 -9.54 -5.94 -33.35
N GLY A 12 -8.69 -6.54 -32.52
CA GLY A 12 -8.83 -6.49 -31.06
C GLY A 12 -8.67 -5.08 -30.52
N ILE A 13 -7.70 -4.31 -31.03
CA ILE A 13 -7.48 -2.91 -30.63
C ILE A 13 -8.67 -2.02 -31.01
N VAL A 14 -9.12 -2.09 -32.27
CA VAL A 14 -10.29 -1.32 -32.74
C VAL A 14 -11.53 -1.70 -31.96
N TYR A 15 -11.74 -3.00 -31.71
CA TYR A 15 -12.88 -3.45 -30.94
C TYR A 15 -12.82 -3.01 -29.47
N PHE A 16 -11.63 -3.02 -28.86
CA PHE A 16 -11.43 -2.48 -27.52
C PHE A 16 -11.81 -1.00 -27.43
N ILE A 17 -11.41 -0.18 -28.42
CA ILE A 17 -11.81 1.24 -28.48
C ILE A 17 -13.34 1.38 -28.57
N LEU A 18 -14.00 0.55 -29.37
CA LEU A 18 -15.46 0.52 -29.44
C LEU A 18 -16.09 0.16 -28.09
N VAL A 19 -15.56 -0.85 -27.39
CA VAL A 19 -16.04 -1.21 -26.05
C VAL A 19 -15.85 -0.05 -25.08
N MET A 20 -14.71 0.65 -25.11
CA MET A 20 -14.46 1.82 -24.26
C MET A 20 -15.46 2.94 -24.51
N ILE A 21 -15.81 3.20 -25.77
CA ILE A 21 -16.86 4.17 -26.13
C ILE A 21 -18.20 3.73 -25.51
N VAL A 22 -18.58 2.46 -25.71
CA VAL A 22 -19.83 1.94 -25.13
C VAL A 22 -19.82 2.08 -23.61
N MET A 23 -18.71 1.76 -22.94
CA MET A 23 -18.58 1.89 -21.50
C MET A 23 -18.76 3.32 -21.03
N ILE A 24 -18.05 4.29 -21.62
CA ILE A 24 -18.11 5.70 -21.21
C ILE A 24 -19.54 6.24 -21.32
N PHE A 25 -20.25 5.91 -22.39
CA PHE A 25 -21.61 6.45 -22.62
C PHE A 25 -22.74 5.62 -21.99
N THR A 26 -22.47 4.39 -21.55
CA THR A 26 -23.52 3.49 -21.05
C THR A 26 -23.35 3.15 -19.58
N PHE A 27 -22.13 2.91 -19.10
CA PHE A 27 -21.91 2.32 -17.77
C PHE A 27 -22.16 3.34 -16.67
N GLY A 28 -21.66 4.57 -16.82
CA GLY A 28 -21.93 5.66 -15.88
C GLY A 28 -23.43 5.89 -15.67
N PRO A 29 -24.23 6.12 -16.73
CA PRO A 29 -25.68 6.27 -16.60
C PRO A 29 -26.39 5.08 -15.95
N LEU A 30 -25.99 3.84 -16.28
CA LEU A 30 -26.57 2.64 -15.68
C LEU A 30 -26.29 2.54 -14.17
N GLN A 31 -25.04 2.83 -13.76
CA GLN A 31 -24.64 2.80 -12.36
C GLN A 31 -25.28 3.94 -11.56
N LEU A 32 -25.42 5.13 -12.13
CA LEU A 32 -26.16 6.23 -11.51
C LEU A 32 -27.64 5.92 -11.34
N ALA A 33 -28.27 5.26 -12.32
CA ALA A 33 -29.70 4.94 -12.26
C ALA A 33 -30.02 3.78 -11.31
N TRP A 34 -29.16 2.76 -11.25
CA TRP A 34 -29.46 1.48 -10.59
C TRP A 34 -28.39 0.99 -9.59
N GLY A 35 -27.39 1.80 -9.26
CA GLY A 35 -26.34 1.49 -8.29
C GLY A 35 -25.60 0.18 -8.63
N ALA A 36 -25.44 -0.69 -7.63
CA ALA A 36 -24.80 -1.99 -7.78
C ALA A 36 -25.47 -2.90 -8.83
N TRP A 37 -26.79 -2.82 -9.00
CA TRP A 37 -27.49 -3.59 -10.05
C TRP A 37 -27.21 -3.02 -11.45
N GLY A 38 -26.97 -1.71 -11.55
CA GLY A 38 -26.45 -1.08 -12.75
C GLY A 38 -25.06 -1.61 -13.12
N ALA A 39 -24.18 -1.76 -12.14
CA ALA A 39 -22.86 -2.39 -12.34
C ALA A 39 -22.99 -3.85 -12.81
N ALA A 40 -23.90 -4.64 -12.21
CA ALA A 40 -24.17 -6.00 -12.66
C ALA A 40 -24.63 -6.07 -14.12
N LEU A 41 -25.49 -5.13 -14.55
CA LEU A 41 -25.94 -5.05 -15.95
C LEU A 41 -24.79 -4.66 -16.90
N CYS A 42 -23.89 -3.79 -16.48
CA CYS A 42 -22.70 -3.44 -17.25
C CYS A 42 -21.87 -4.69 -17.58
N GLU A 43 -21.67 -5.58 -16.61
CA GLU A 43 -20.97 -6.85 -16.82
C GLU A 43 -21.68 -7.75 -17.84
N LEU A 44 -23.01 -7.85 -17.78
CA LEU A 44 -23.77 -8.61 -18.77
C LEU A 44 -23.66 -8.02 -20.18
N VAL A 45 -23.58 -6.69 -20.30
CA VAL A 45 -23.29 -6.02 -21.56
C VAL A 45 -21.89 -6.36 -22.05
N LEU A 46 -20.86 -6.40 -21.19
CA LEU A 46 -19.51 -6.84 -21.58
C LEU A 46 -19.51 -8.28 -22.09
N LEU A 47 -20.23 -9.18 -21.42
CA LEU A 47 -20.34 -10.57 -21.87
C LEU A 47 -21.01 -10.66 -23.25
N PHE A 48 -22.07 -9.88 -23.47
CA PHE A 48 -22.70 -9.77 -24.78
C PHE A 48 -21.70 -9.26 -25.85
N LEU A 49 -20.95 -8.21 -25.53
CA LEU A 49 -19.89 -7.66 -26.38
C LEU A 49 -18.71 -8.62 -26.57
N ALA A 50 -18.49 -9.58 -25.68
CA ALA A 50 -17.49 -10.62 -25.88
C ALA A 50 -17.99 -11.70 -26.84
N VAL A 51 -19.24 -12.17 -26.67
CA VAL A 51 -19.76 -13.36 -27.35
C VAL A 51 -20.31 -13.05 -28.74
N VAL A 52 -21.07 -11.97 -28.91
CA VAL A 52 -21.75 -11.68 -30.19
C VAL A 52 -20.79 -11.50 -31.37
N PRO A 53 -19.68 -10.74 -31.26
CA PRO A 53 -18.72 -10.62 -32.36
C PRO A 53 -18.09 -11.96 -32.77
N VAL A 54 -17.86 -12.88 -31.82
CA VAL A 54 -17.34 -14.23 -32.12
C VAL A 54 -18.32 -14.97 -33.04
N LEU A 55 -19.62 -14.89 -32.74
CA LEU A 55 -20.68 -15.49 -33.55
C LEU A 55 -20.79 -14.82 -34.93
N LEU A 56 -20.72 -13.48 -34.98
CA LEU A 56 -20.79 -12.71 -36.23
C LEU A 56 -19.58 -12.97 -37.14
N PHE A 57 -18.37 -13.05 -36.59
CA PHE A 57 -17.16 -13.40 -37.33
C PHE A 57 -17.03 -14.88 -37.66
N ARG A 58 -17.95 -15.70 -37.16
CA ARG A 58 -17.99 -17.17 -37.35
C ARG A 58 -16.70 -17.83 -36.85
N TRP A 59 -16.16 -17.34 -35.74
CA TRP A 59 -15.05 -17.99 -35.04
C TRP A 59 -15.56 -19.17 -34.22
N ASP A 60 -14.70 -20.17 -34.02
CA ASP A 60 -15.04 -21.32 -33.17
C ASP A 60 -15.13 -20.88 -31.71
N VAL A 61 -16.34 -20.87 -31.16
CA VAL A 61 -16.64 -20.51 -29.76
C VAL A 61 -15.81 -21.34 -28.79
N ARG A 62 -15.53 -22.62 -29.09
CA ARG A 62 -14.74 -23.50 -28.23
C ARG A 62 -13.24 -23.22 -28.29
N GLU A 63 -12.78 -22.62 -29.38
CA GLU A 63 -11.39 -22.15 -29.51
C GLU A 63 -11.21 -20.84 -28.75
N VAL A 64 -12.16 -19.89 -28.89
CA VAL A 64 -12.10 -18.57 -28.24
C VAL A 64 -12.33 -18.68 -26.73
N PHE A 65 -13.39 -19.38 -26.31
CA PHE A 65 -13.77 -19.52 -24.90
C PHE A 65 -13.44 -20.92 -24.39
N ARG A 66 -12.17 -21.30 -24.48
CA ARG A 66 -11.73 -22.65 -24.11
C ARG A 66 -11.73 -22.85 -22.60
N VAL A 67 -12.71 -23.61 -22.10
CA VAL A 67 -12.86 -23.94 -20.67
C VAL A 67 -12.58 -25.42 -20.44
N ARG A 68 -11.70 -25.74 -19.49
CA ARG A 68 -11.40 -27.10 -19.04
C ARG A 68 -11.14 -27.09 -17.54
N ILE A 69 -11.43 -28.19 -16.85
CA ILE A 69 -11.06 -28.33 -15.43
C ILE A 69 -9.53 -28.40 -15.35
N PRO A 70 -8.84 -27.42 -14.72
CA PRO A 70 -7.40 -27.45 -14.61
C PRO A 70 -6.96 -28.50 -13.56
N PRO A 71 -5.81 -29.15 -13.74
CA PRO A 71 -5.20 -29.92 -12.67
C PRO A 71 -4.84 -29.00 -11.50
N LEU A 72 -4.91 -29.52 -10.28
CA LEU A 72 -4.65 -28.75 -9.06
C LEU A 72 -3.28 -28.04 -9.05
N ARG A 73 -2.27 -28.63 -9.71
CA ARG A 73 -0.96 -28.01 -9.93
C ARG A 73 -1.06 -26.66 -10.66
N GLN A 74 -1.88 -26.58 -11.71
CA GLN A 74 -2.07 -25.33 -12.46
C GLN A 74 -2.83 -24.30 -11.64
N VAL A 75 -3.78 -24.75 -10.80
CA VAL A 75 -4.47 -23.87 -9.85
C VAL A 75 -3.47 -23.24 -8.87
N PHE A 76 -2.64 -24.04 -8.20
CA PHE A 76 -1.59 -23.53 -7.33
C PHE A 76 -0.59 -22.64 -8.06
N GLY A 77 -0.21 -23.00 -9.29
CA GLY A 77 0.67 -22.18 -10.12
C GLY A 77 0.08 -20.81 -10.45
N ALA A 78 -1.20 -20.77 -10.82
CA ALA A 78 -1.94 -19.55 -11.11
C ALA A 78 -2.09 -18.67 -9.86
N LEU A 79 -2.37 -19.25 -8.69
CA LEU A 79 -2.46 -18.52 -7.42
C LEU A 79 -1.11 -17.96 -6.95
N LEU A 80 0.00 -18.67 -7.18
CA LEU A 80 1.35 -18.14 -6.90
C LEU A 80 1.73 -17.00 -7.84
N LEU A 81 1.37 -17.11 -9.13
CA LEU A 81 1.53 -16.01 -10.08
C LEU A 81 0.70 -14.80 -9.66
N TRP A 82 -0.54 -15.01 -9.24
CA TRP A 82 -1.40 -13.97 -8.68
C TRP A 82 -0.77 -13.32 -7.46
N LEU A 83 -0.33 -14.10 -6.47
CA LEU A 83 0.26 -13.55 -5.24
C LEU A 83 1.52 -12.72 -5.53
N GLY A 84 2.41 -13.22 -6.40
CA GLY A 84 3.59 -12.46 -6.83
C GLY A 84 3.23 -11.18 -7.58
N GLY A 85 2.23 -11.23 -8.46
CA GLY A 85 1.70 -10.06 -9.16
C GLY A 85 1.03 -9.06 -8.22
N TYR A 86 0.24 -9.54 -7.26
CA TYR A 86 -0.47 -8.74 -6.27
C TYR A 86 0.51 -7.97 -5.38
N ILE A 87 1.56 -8.62 -4.87
CA ILE A 87 2.61 -7.96 -4.10
C ILE A 87 3.29 -6.86 -4.92
N PHE A 88 3.57 -7.13 -6.20
CA PHE A 88 4.16 -6.13 -7.10
C PHE A 88 3.21 -4.94 -7.35
N SER A 89 1.92 -5.22 -7.62
CA SER A 89 0.88 -4.20 -7.76
C SER A 89 0.72 -3.35 -6.50
N PHE A 90 0.71 -3.99 -5.33
CA PHE A 90 0.59 -3.32 -4.04
C PHE A 90 1.78 -2.41 -3.76
N THR A 91 3.00 -2.88 -4.07
CA THR A 91 4.21 -2.07 -3.92
C THR A 91 4.22 -0.88 -4.88
N ALA A 92 3.84 -1.09 -6.13
CA ALA A 92 3.71 0.00 -7.10
C ALA A 92 2.64 1.02 -6.68
N ALA A 93 1.53 0.56 -6.11
CA ALA A 93 0.51 1.43 -5.54
C ALA A 93 1.06 2.24 -4.35
N ALA A 94 1.77 1.61 -3.41
CA ALA A 94 2.38 2.32 -2.28
C ALA A 94 3.35 3.43 -2.73
N VAL A 95 4.18 3.16 -3.75
CA VAL A 95 5.07 4.17 -4.34
C VAL A 95 4.27 5.31 -4.99
N LEU A 96 3.22 5.01 -5.75
CA LEU A 96 2.37 6.05 -6.34
C LEU A 96 1.67 6.90 -5.27
N ILE A 97 1.17 6.27 -4.21
CA ILE A 97 0.51 6.96 -3.09
C ILE A 97 1.48 7.90 -2.38
N TYR A 98 2.73 7.48 -2.19
CA TYR A 98 3.77 8.34 -1.60
C TYR A 98 3.99 9.63 -2.41
N PHE A 99 4.03 9.54 -3.75
CA PHE A 99 4.23 10.71 -4.62
C PHE A 99 2.95 11.49 -4.94
N PHE A 100 1.79 10.85 -4.86
CA PHE A 100 0.48 11.41 -5.24
C PHE A 100 -0.61 11.08 -4.21
N PRO A 101 -0.46 11.52 -2.93
CA PRO A 101 -1.36 11.12 -1.85
C PRO A 101 -2.81 11.61 -2.06
N GLU A 102 -2.98 12.81 -2.61
CA GLU A 102 -4.31 13.41 -2.86
C GLU A 102 -5.14 12.62 -3.87
N SER A 103 -4.49 11.89 -4.79
CA SER A 103 -5.18 11.14 -5.84
C SER A 103 -5.92 9.88 -5.33
N MET A 104 -5.79 9.52 -4.05
CA MET A 104 -6.45 8.35 -3.43
C MET A 104 -7.87 8.65 -2.93
N GLY A 105 -8.13 9.86 -2.43
CA GLY A 105 -9.39 10.21 -1.75
C GLY A 105 -10.62 9.90 -2.60
N ASP A 106 -10.65 10.46 -3.81
CA ASP A 106 -11.76 10.35 -4.77
C ASP A 106 -12.09 8.91 -5.20
N VAL A 107 -11.09 8.02 -5.18
CA VAL A 107 -11.21 6.64 -5.65
C VAL A 107 -11.92 5.74 -4.64
N SER A 108 -11.84 6.12 -3.36
CA SER A 108 -12.31 5.31 -2.23
C SER A 108 -13.79 5.55 -1.94
N GLU A 109 -14.26 6.79 -2.05
CA GLU A 109 -15.60 7.19 -1.60
C GLU A 109 -16.71 6.65 -2.52
N GLU A 110 -16.63 6.92 -3.82
CA GLU A 110 -17.60 6.42 -4.80
C GLU A 110 -17.66 4.88 -4.84
N MET A 111 -16.52 4.23 -4.63
CA MET A 111 -16.45 2.77 -4.72
C MET A 111 -16.93 2.07 -3.45
N VAL A 112 -16.69 2.64 -2.26
CA VAL A 112 -17.24 2.11 -1.00
C VAL A 112 -18.75 2.26 -0.97
N ASP A 113 -19.32 3.35 -1.47
CA ASP A 113 -20.77 3.56 -1.52
C ASP A 113 -21.48 2.50 -2.37
N ILE A 114 -20.99 2.25 -3.59
CA ILE A 114 -21.56 1.21 -4.46
C ILE A 114 -21.41 -0.17 -3.80
N PHE A 115 -20.25 -0.45 -3.18
CA PHE A 115 -19.97 -1.75 -2.59
C PHE A 115 -20.86 -2.01 -1.37
N THR A 116 -21.09 -0.99 -0.54
CA THR A 116 -21.85 -1.12 0.71
C THR A 116 -23.36 -1.07 0.53
N SER A 117 -23.85 -0.62 -0.63
CA SER A 117 -25.28 -0.52 -0.96
C SER A 117 -26.06 -1.84 -1.01
N VAL A 118 -25.37 -3.00 -1.07
CA VAL A 118 -25.99 -4.32 -1.18
C VAL A 118 -25.43 -5.33 -0.15
N PRO A 119 -26.20 -6.37 0.20
CA PRO A 119 -25.72 -7.42 1.11
C PRO A 119 -24.43 -8.09 0.59
N PHE A 120 -23.60 -8.59 1.50
CA PHE A 120 -22.29 -9.18 1.17
C PHE A 120 -22.34 -10.23 0.05
N ALA A 121 -23.35 -11.11 0.03
CA ALA A 121 -23.49 -12.12 -1.01
C ALA A 121 -23.73 -11.50 -2.41
N ALA A 122 -24.54 -10.44 -2.49
CA ALA A 122 -24.76 -9.70 -3.73
C ALA A 122 -23.51 -8.90 -4.13
N ARG A 123 -22.81 -8.29 -3.16
CA ARG A 123 -21.51 -7.62 -3.38
C ARG A 123 -20.49 -8.56 -4.00
N LEU A 124 -20.33 -9.77 -3.44
CA LEU A 124 -19.42 -10.78 -3.97
C LEU A 124 -19.78 -11.21 -5.40
N LEU A 125 -21.08 -11.37 -5.68
CA LEU A 125 -21.54 -11.70 -7.03
C LEU A 125 -21.22 -10.59 -8.04
N ILE A 126 -21.53 -9.34 -7.68
CA ILE A 126 -21.49 -8.18 -8.59
C ILE A 126 -20.05 -7.69 -8.83
N ILE A 127 -19.18 -7.74 -7.81
CA ILE A 127 -17.83 -7.15 -7.89
C ILE A 127 -16.76 -8.22 -8.10
N ALA A 128 -16.98 -9.46 -7.65
CA ALA A 128 -15.99 -10.52 -7.80
C ALA A 128 -16.35 -11.52 -8.90
N VAL A 129 -17.57 -12.07 -8.88
CA VAL A 129 -17.91 -13.17 -9.80
C VAL A 129 -18.21 -12.67 -11.21
N LEU A 130 -19.08 -11.67 -11.36
CA LEU A 130 -19.49 -11.17 -12.68
C LEU A 130 -18.30 -10.61 -13.47
N PRO A 131 -17.46 -9.69 -12.94
CA PRO A 131 -16.29 -9.17 -13.65
C PRO A 131 -15.31 -10.28 -14.03
N ALA A 132 -15.05 -11.20 -13.10
CA ALA A 132 -14.15 -12.32 -13.36
C ALA A 132 -14.60 -13.21 -14.51
N VAL A 133 -15.90 -13.29 -14.82
CA VAL A 133 -16.39 -14.06 -15.97
C VAL A 133 -16.48 -13.19 -17.22
N CYS A 134 -17.09 -12.01 -17.10
CA CYS A 134 -17.47 -11.18 -18.24
C CYS A 134 -16.25 -10.45 -18.83
N GLU A 135 -15.41 -9.86 -17.98
CA GLU A 135 -14.18 -9.22 -18.44
C GLU A 135 -13.18 -10.23 -19.01
N GLU A 136 -13.06 -11.43 -18.42
CA GLU A 136 -12.18 -12.47 -18.95
C GLU A 136 -12.68 -13.00 -20.30
N ALA A 137 -13.99 -13.16 -20.48
CA ALA A 137 -14.56 -13.50 -21.78
C ALA A 137 -14.19 -12.45 -22.84
N LEU A 138 -14.31 -11.16 -22.51
CA LEU A 138 -13.93 -10.08 -23.43
C LEU A 138 -12.41 -10.07 -23.69
N HIS A 139 -11.60 -10.02 -22.64
CA HIS A 139 -10.17 -9.80 -22.77
C HIS A 139 -9.42 -11.07 -23.18
N ARG A 140 -9.62 -12.20 -22.47
CA ARG A 140 -8.86 -13.45 -22.66
C ARG A 140 -9.54 -14.40 -23.63
N GLY A 141 -10.85 -14.26 -23.81
CA GLY A 141 -11.56 -14.86 -24.93
C GLY A 141 -11.35 -14.05 -26.21
N PHE A 142 -12.14 -12.99 -26.40
CA PHE A 142 -12.22 -12.29 -27.68
C PHE A 142 -10.93 -11.54 -28.06
N ILE A 143 -10.48 -10.56 -27.26
CA ILE A 143 -9.37 -9.67 -27.64
C ILE A 143 -8.09 -10.47 -27.80
N PHE A 144 -7.75 -11.33 -26.82
CA PHE A 144 -6.60 -12.21 -26.84
C PHE A 144 -6.56 -13.12 -28.08
N HIS A 145 -7.70 -13.64 -28.54
CA HIS A 145 -7.77 -14.46 -29.76
C HIS A 145 -7.26 -13.71 -31.00
N THR A 146 -7.38 -12.38 -31.03
CA THR A 146 -6.86 -11.54 -32.11
C THR A 146 -5.33 -11.41 -32.12
N PHE A 147 -4.68 -11.65 -30.97
CA PHE A 147 -3.23 -11.62 -30.79
C PHE A 147 -2.55 -12.98 -30.99
N LYS A 148 -3.25 -14.01 -31.51
CA LYS A 148 -2.72 -15.38 -31.63
C LYS A 148 -1.42 -15.52 -32.44
N ASN A 149 -1.15 -14.57 -33.32
CA ASN A 149 0.05 -14.54 -34.17
C ASN A 149 1.14 -13.57 -33.63
N ALA A 150 0.90 -12.89 -32.52
CA ALA A 150 1.87 -11.99 -31.89
C ALA A 150 2.84 -12.77 -30.99
N GLY A 151 4.02 -12.18 -30.73
CA GLY A 151 5.00 -12.76 -29.82
C GLY A 151 4.48 -12.83 -28.37
N LYS A 152 4.89 -13.86 -27.62
CA LYS A 152 4.44 -14.10 -26.24
C LYS A 152 4.47 -12.84 -25.37
N TRP A 153 5.63 -12.19 -25.26
CA TRP A 153 5.81 -11.03 -24.41
C TRP A 153 5.10 -9.78 -24.94
N THR A 154 5.00 -9.62 -26.26
CA THR A 154 4.18 -8.57 -26.88
C THR A 154 2.72 -8.72 -26.48
N THR A 155 2.17 -9.94 -26.52
CA THR A 155 0.78 -10.21 -26.10
C THR A 155 0.59 -9.96 -24.60
N VAL A 156 1.53 -10.39 -23.74
CA VAL A 156 1.46 -10.15 -22.29
C VAL A 156 1.42 -8.65 -21.98
N ILE A 157 2.34 -7.87 -22.56
CA ILE A 157 2.43 -6.42 -22.33
C ILE A 157 1.20 -5.71 -22.90
N ALA A 158 0.83 -5.99 -24.16
CA ALA A 158 -0.30 -5.35 -24.81
C ALA A 158 -1.61 -5.62 -24.07
N MET A 159 -1.89 -6.87 -23.68
CA MET A 159 -3.09 -7.21 -22.93
C MET A 159 -3.07 -6.65 -21.51
N GLY A 160 -1.89 -6.54 -20.88
CA GLY A 160 -1.74 -5.83 -19.61
C GLY A 160 -2.15 -4.36 -19.73
N ILE A 161 -1.60 -3.64 -20.71
CA ILE A 161 -1.94 -2.23 -20.97
C ILE A 161 -3.43 -2.07 -21.29
N ILE A 162 -3.99 -2.93 -22.17
CA ILE A 162 -5.41 -2.90 -22.53
C ILE A 162 -6.29 -3.07 -21.27
N PHE A 163 -5.97 -4.04 -20.42
CA PHE A 163 -6.71 -4.27 -19.18
C PHE A 163 -6.52 -3.12 -18.17
N GLY A 164 -5.35 -2.49 -18.12
CA GLY A 164 -5.13 -1.31 -17.29
C GLY A 164 -5.95 -0.10 -17.76
N LEU A 165 -5.96 0.18 -19.06
CA LEU A 165 -6.71 1.28 -19.67
C LEU A 165 -8.22 1.12 -19.49
N PHE A 166 -8.70 -0.13 -19.42
CA PHE A 166 -10.11 -0.46 -19.22
C PHE A 166 -10.72 0.18 -17.96
N HIS A 167 -9.90 0.44 -16.94
CA HIS A 167 -10.34 0.95 -15.64
C HIS A 167 -10.36 2.48 -15.55
N LEU A 168 -9.90 3.19 -16.59
CA LEU A 168 -10.00 4.65 -16.74
C LEU A 168 -9.49 5.49 -15.54
N HIS A 169 -8.59 4.95 -14.72
CA HIS A 169 -8.05 5.63 -13.54
C HIS A 169 -6.52 5.53 -13.46
N PRO A 170 -5.77 6.65 -13.45
CA PRO A 170 -4.30 6.63 -13.46
C PRO A 170 -3.66 5.85 -12.30
N LEU A 171 -4.14 5.99 -11.06
CA LEU A 171 -3.58 5.23 -9.93
C LEU A 171 -3.87 3.73 -10.02
N ARG A 172 -5.00 3.34 -10.60
CA ARG A 172 -5.38 1.92 -10.73
C ARG A 172 -4.74 1.28 -11.94
N PHE A 173 -4.36 2.08 -12.95
CA PHE A 173 -3.79 1.62 -14.20
C PHE A 173 -2.61 0.67 -13.98
N VAL A 174 -1.66 1.04 -13.12
CA VAL A 174 -0.45 0.22 -12.91
C VAL A 174 -0.82 -1.13 -12.27
N ALA A 175 -1.59 -1.11 -11.19
CA ALA A 175 -2.00 -2.33 -10.48
C ALA A 175 -2.83 -3.28 -11.35
N THR A 176 -3.80 -2.73 -12.10
CA THR A 176 -4.66 -3.49 -13.01
C THR A 176 -3.89 -3.97 -14.23
N ALA A 177 -2.95 -3.18 -14.79
CA ALA A 177 -2.12 -3.63 -15.91
C ALA A 177 -1.22 -4.82 -15.54
N ILE A 178 -0.67 -4.83 -14.32
CA ILE A 178 0.12 -5.95 -13.78
C ILE A 178 -0.75 -7.21 -13.67
N LEU A 179 -1.93 -7.11 -13.04
CA LEU A 179 -2.89 -8.22 -12.99
C LEU A 179 -3.26 -8.68 -14.41
N GLY A 180 -3.46 -7.71 -15.30
CA GLY A 180 -3.72 -7.87 -16.71
C GLY A 180 -2.70 -8.75 -17.42
N ALA A 181 -1.43 -8.48 -17.17
CA ALA A 181 -0.29 -9.23 -17.69
C ALA A 181 -0.20 -10.63 -17.09
N VAL A 182 -0.41 -10.79 -15.78
CA VAL A 182 -0.40 -12.09 -15.09
C VAL A 182 -1.48 -13.03 -15.64
N LEU A 183 -2.72 -12.55 -15.74
CA LEU A 183 -3.84 -13.30 -16.29
C LEU A 183 -3.60 -13.69 -17.76
N THR A 184 -2.99 -12.79 -18.54
CA THR A 184 -2.62 -13.09 -19.94
C THR A 184 -1.53 -14.15 -20.02
N TYR A 185 -0.53 -14.09 -19.15
CA TYR A 185 0.52 -15.12 -19.07
C TYR A 185 -0.09 -16.49 -18.75
N ILE A 186 -1.02 -16.56 -17.79
CA ILE A 186 -1.74 -17.79 -17.44
C ILE A 186 -2.53 -18.32 -18.65
N MET A 187 -3.24 -17.44 -19.37
CA MET A 187 -4.01 -17.82 -20.57
C MET A 187 -3.11 -18.35 -21.69
N LEU A 188 -1.94 -17.73 -21.92
CA LEU A 188 -0.96 -18.16 -22.92
C LEU A 188 -0.42 -19.57 -22.64
N GLU A 189 -0.02 -19.83 -21.40
CA GLU A 189 0.60 -21.10 -21.02
C GLU A 189 -0.40 -22.25 -20.94
N THR A 190 -1.64 -21.97 -20.52
CA THR A 190 -2.61 -23.03 -20.21
C THR A 190 -3.68 -23.20 -21.28
N ARG A 191 -3.95 -22.17 -22.09
CA ARG A 191 -5.07 -22.10 -23.04
C ARG A 191 -6.39 -22.54 -22.40
N ASN A 192 -6.63 -22.05 -21.19
CA ASN A 192 -7.78 -22.40 -20.38
C ASN A 192 -8.31 -21.15 -19.67
N LEU A 193 -9.47 -20.69 -20.13
CA LEU A 193 -10.12 -19.48 -19.63
C LEU A 193 -10.53 -19.59 -18.16
N LEU A 194 -10.73 -20.81 -17.65
CA LEU A 194 -11.14 -21.02 -16.26
C LEU A 194 -10.08 -20.57 -15.23
N LEU A 195 -8.80 -20.60 -15.59
CA LEU A 195 -7.72 -20.19 -14.68
C LEU A 195 -7.63 -18.66 -14.53
N PRO A 196 -7.64 -17.85 -15.60
CA PRO A 196 -7.80 -16.40 -15.48
C PRO A 196 -9.08 -16.00 -14.72
N ILE A 197 -10.23 -16.62 -15.02
CA ILE A 197 -11.50 -16.38 -14.30
C ILE A 197 -11.30 -16.62 -12.79
N LEU A 198 -10.70 -17.75 -12.41
CA LEU A 198 -10.45 -18.06 -11.00
C LEU A 198 -9.55 -17.01 -10.33
N VAL A 199 -8.44 -16.64 -10.97
CA VAL A 199 -7.50 -15.66 -10.40
C VAL A 199 -8.12 -14.27 -10.29
N HIS A 200 -8.87 -13.84 -11.30
CA HIS A 200 -9.57 -12.56 -11.28
C HIS A 200 -10.65 -12.56 -10.18
N PHE A 201 -11.42 -13.65 -10.04
CA PHE A 201 -12.38 -13.81 -8.95
C PHE A 201 -11.67 -13.70 -7.58
N VAL A 202 -10.56 -14.39 -7.38
CA VAL A 202 -9.79 -14.32 -6.11
C VAL A 202 -9.32 -12.90 -5.82
N ASN A 203 -8.82 -12.19 -6.83
CA ASN A 203 -8.37 -10.80 -6.70
C ASN A 203 -9.51 -9.88 -6.21
N ASN A 204 -10.67 -9.99 -6.86
CA ASN A 204 -11.78 -9.10 -6.57
C ASN A 204 -12.52 -9.53 -5.30
N ALA A 205 -12.59 -10.83 -5.00
CA ALA A 205 -13.13 -11.34 -3.74
C ALA A 205 -12.28 -10.86 -2.55
N LEU A 206 -10.95 -10.86 -2.68
CA LEU A 206 -10.07 -10.27 -1.67
C LEU A 206 -10.37 -8.78 -1.48
N SER A 207 -10.53 -8.03 -2.57
CA SER A 207 -10.89 -6.60 -2.50
C SER A 207 -12.23 -6.38 -1.79
N VAL A 208 -13.24 -7.22 -2.06
CA VAL A 208 -14.53 -7.18 -1.36
C VAL A 208 -14.39 -7.48 0.13
N ILE A 209 -13.57 -8.46 0.51
CA ILE A 209 -13.34 -8.84 1.91
C ILE A 209 -12.61 -7.72 2.66
N LEU A 210 -11.59 -7.12 2.04
CA LEU A 210 -10.80 -6.04 2.65
C LEU A 210 -11.58 -4.72 2.80
N THR A 211 -12.69 -4.56 2.09
CA THR A 211 -13.54 -3.36 2.12
C THR A 211 -14.81 -3.54 2.96
N VAL A 212 -14.96 -4.64 3.71
CA VAL A 212 -16.16 -4.88 4.54
C VAL A 212 -16.33 -3.83 5.63
N ASP A 213 -15.24 -3.41 6.26
CA ASP A 213 -15.25 -2.45 7.38
C ASP A 213 -14.67 -1.07 7.00
N ALA A 214 -14.50 -0.82 5.70
CA ALA A 214 -13.97 0.46 5.22
C ALA A 214 -15.00 1.56 5.43
N THR A 215 -14.67 2.57 6.23
CA THR A 215 -15.48 3.77 6.42
C THR A 215 -15.14 4.80 5.34
N PRO A 216 -16.13 5.37 4.61
CA PRO A 216 -15.91 6.52 3.75
C PRO A 216 -15.39 7.71 4.57
N GLY A 217 -14.47 8.50 3.99
CA GLY A 217 -14.03 9.77 4.57
C GLY A 217 -12.91 9.68 5.62
N GLY A 218 -12.10 8.62 5.63
CA GLY A 218 -10.85 8.64 6.39
C GLY A 218 -9.90 9.72 5.85
N GLU A 219 -9.27 10.49 6.74
CA GLU A 219 -8.28 11.49 6.33
C GLU A 219 -7.14 10.82 5.57
N THR A 220 -6.74 11.42 4.44
CA THR A 220 -5.60 10.96 3.65
C THR A 220 -4.32 11.35 4.36
N VAL A 221 -3.85 10.47 5.25
CA VAL A 221 -2.56 10.65 5.91
C VAL A 221 -1.45 10.35 4.91
N ALA A 222 -0.52 11.29 4.74
CA ALA A 222 0.65 11.10 3.90
C ALA A 222 1.44 9.88 4.38
N LEU A 223 1.85 9.00 3.46
CA LEU A 223 2.58 7.78 3.81
C LEU A 223 4.01 8.14 4.25
N PRO A 224 4.42 7.90 5.50
CA PRO A 224 5.78 8.20 5.94
C PRO A 224 6.82 7.39 5.15
N LEU A 225 8.02 7.95 4.96
CA LEU A 225 9.09 7.30 4.18
C LEU A 225 9.47 5.91 4.73
N ALA A 226 9.53 5.78 6.05
CA ALA A 226 9.82 4.50 6.70
C ALA A 226 8.71 3.47 6.43
N SER A 227 7.44 3.91 6.46
CA SER A 227 6.29 3.06 6.12
C SER A 227 6.33 2.59 4.67
N LEU A 228 6.72 3.45 3.72
CA LEU A 228 6.96 3.05 2.34
C LEU A 228 8.02 1.94 2.27
N GLY A 229 9.16 2.11 2.96
CA GLY A 229 10.21 1.10 3.03
C GLY A 229 9.73 -0.25 3.58
N ILE A 230 8.88 -0.26 4.61
CA ILE A 230 8.25 -1.48 5.16
C ILE A 230 7.36 -2.16 4.12
N LEU A 231 6.51 -1.40 3.42
CA LEU A 231 5.59 -1.93 2.41
C LEU A 231 6.31 -2.51 1.17
N LEU A 232 7.57 -2.13 0.93
CA LEU A 232 8.41 -2.67 -0.13
C LEU A 232 9.00 -4.05 0.22
N LEU A 233 9.23 -4.38 1.50
CA LEU A 233 9.92 -5.62 1.89
C LEU A 233 9.21 -6.91 1.43
N PRO A 234 7.87 -7.03 1.45
CA PRO A 234 7.19 -8.18 0.89
C PRO A 234 7.51 -8.43 -0.60
N ALA A 235 7.86 -7.40 -1.39
CA ALA A 235 8.18 -7.57 -2.80
C ALA A 235 9.48 -8.35 -3.07
N VAL A 236 10.32 -8.58 -2.06
CA VAL A 236 11.50 -9.46 -2.14
C VAL A 236 11.11 -10.88 -2.57
N VAL A 237 9.93 -11.39 -2.17
CA VAL A 237 9.49 -12.75 -2.52
C VAL A 237 8.80 -12.83 -3.88
N ALA A 238 8.30 -11.72 -4.42
CA ALA A 238 7.53 -11.65 -5.65
C ALA A 238 8.21 -12.35 -6.86
N PRO A 239 9.50 -12.11 -7.19
CA PRO A 239 10.13 -12.77 -8.34
C PRO A 239 10.19 -14.29 -8.21
N PHE A 240 10.34 -14.81 -6.98
CA PHE A 240 10.36 -16.24 -6.71
C PHE A 240 8.97 -16.87 -6.81
N LEU A 241 7.92 -16.16 -6.38
CA LEU A 241 6.53 -16.58 -6.54
C LEU A 241 6.13 -16.63 -8.03
N LEU A 242 6.49 -15.60 -8.79
CA LEU A 242 6.23 -15.55 -10.23
C LEU A 242 6.97 -16.68 -10.96
N MET A 243 8.25 -16.88 -10.63
CA MET A 243 9.03 -17.98 -11.16
C MET A 243 8.42 -19.34 -10.78
N GLY A 244 8.17 -19.61 -9.50
CA GLY A 244 7.60 -20.87 -9.03
C GLY A 244 6.23 -21.17 -9.63
N GLY A 245 5.34 -20.17 -9.67
CA GLY A 245 4.02 -20.27 -10.26
C GLY A 245 4.05 -20.61 -11.75
N SER A 246 4.92 -19.93 -12.52
CA SER A 246 5.11 -20.22 -13.95
C SER A 246 5.52 -21.67 -14.22
N ARG A 247 6.31 -22.27 -13.31
CA ARG A 247 6.80 -23.65 -13.43
C ARG A 247 5.73 -24.67 -13.11
N LEU A 248 4.79 -24.34 -12.24
CA LEU A 248 3.67 -25.22 -11.89
C LEU A 248 2.60 -25.25 -12.99
N LEU A 249 2.53 -24.23 -13.86
CA LEU A 249 1.66 -24.28 -15.03
C LEU A 249 2.03 -25.41 -16.00
N LEU A 250 3.32 -25.70 -16.13
CA LEU A 250 3.88 -26.70 -17.03
C LEU A 250 3.64 -28.14 -16.55
N ALA A 251 3.61 -29.09 -17.48
CA ALA A 251 3.63 -30.51 -17.16
C ALA A 251 4.97 -30.94 -16.53
N LYS A 252 5.01 -32.07 -15.82
CA LYS A 252 6.20 -32.53 -15.11
C LYS A 252 7.37 -32.78 -16.07
N GLU A 253 7.07 -33.33 -17.24
CA GLU A 253 8.00 -33.67 -18.32
C GLU A 253 8.58 -32.39 -18.94
N GLU A 254 7.71 -31.42 -19.26
CA GLU A 254 8.12 -30.14 -19.83
C GLU A 254 8.95 -29.31 -18.85
N ARG A 255 8.57 -29.35 -17.56
CA ARG A 255 9.34 -28.74 -16.48
C ARG A 255 10.76 -29.31 -16.41
N ARG A 256 10.93 -30.62 -16.57
CA ARG A 256 12.26 -31.26 -16.61
C ARG A 256 13.03 -30.88 -17.88
N ALA A 257 12.35 -30.84 -19.02
CA ALA A 257 12.97 -30.50 -20.31
C ALA A 257 13.42 -29.03 -20.41
N ARG A 258 12.74 -28.13 -19.69
CA ARG A 258 13.00 -26.68 -19.71
C ARG A 258 13.36 -26.20 -18.31
N PRO A 259 14.57 -26.47 -17.78
CA PRO A 259 14.99 -25.96 -16.49
C PRO A 259 15.06 -24.42 -16.50
N VAL A 260 14.92 -23.80 -15.33
CA VAL A 260 15.11 -22.36 -15.18
C VAL A 260 16.58 -22.03 -15.47
N SER A 261 16.83 -21.07 -16.36
CA SER A 261 18.19 -20.68 -16.70
C SER A 261 18.87 -19.94 -15.55
N LYS A 262 20.21 -19.98 -15.51
CA LYS A 262 20.99 -19.21 -14.53
C LYS A 262 20.70 -17.71 -14.60
N ALA A 263 20.42 -17.19 -15.80
CA ALA A 263 20.06 -15.79 -16.00
C ALA A 263 18.73 -15.42 -15.34
N VAL A 264 17.72 -16.29 -15.39
CA VAL A 264 16.43 -16.05 -14.72
C VAL A 264 16.60 -16.08 -13.20
N TRP A 265 17.38 -17.04 -12.68
CA TRP A 265 17.74 -17.07 -11.25
C TRP A 265 18.48 -15.81 -10.82
N ALA A 266 19.50 -15.40 -11.57
CA ALA A 266 20.26 -14.18 -11.29
C ALA A 266 19.34 -12.96 -11.30
N THR A 267 18.44 -12.86 -12.28
CA THR A 267 17.46 -11.75 -12.35
C THR A 267 16.56 -11.73 -11.11
N ALA A 268 15.99 -12.87 -10.72
CA ALA A 268 15.14 -12.95 -9.53
C ALA A 268 15.88 -12.55 -8.24
N ILE A 269 17.12 -13.03 -8.07
CA ILE A 269 17.96 -12.70 -6.91
C ILE A 269 18.33 -11.22 -6.92
N ILE A 270 18.78 -10.68 -8.05
CA ILE A 270 19.15 -9.26 -8.17
C ILE A 270 17.95 -8.37 -7.88
N THR A 271 16.78 -8.67 -8.47
CA THR A 271 15.55 -7.92 -8.17
C THR A 271 15.21 -7.97 -6.68
N ALA A 272 15.27 -9.15 -6.06
CA ALA A 272 14.98 -9.30 -4.64
C ALA A 272 15.97 -8.52 -3.74
N VAL A 273 17.27 -8.56 -4.07
CA VAL A 273 18.31 -7.83 -3.34
C VAL A 273 18.14 -6.32 -3.49
N VAL A 274 17.88 -5.84 -4.71
CA VAL A 274 17.65 -4.41 -4.96
C VAL A 274 16.44 -3.90 -4.19
N VAL A 275 15.33 -4.64 -4.20
CA VAL A 275 14.12 -4.29 -3.43
C VAL A 275 14.40 -4.31 -1.93
N ALA A 276 15.13 -5.32 -1.43
CA ALA A 276 15.48 -5.41 0.00
C ALA A 276 16.36 -4.25 0.45
N ILE A 277 17.41 -3.92 -0.31
CA ILE A 277 18.29 -2.79 -0.03
C ILE A 277 17.50 -1.50 -0.07
N THR A 278 16.70 -1.28 -1.12
CA THR A 278 15.87 -0.06 -1.26
C THR A 278 14.92 0.08 -0.07
N GLY A 279 14.16 -0.96 0.26
CA GLY A 279 13.23 -0.94 1.40
C GLY A 279 13.93 -0.64 2.71
N PHE A 280 15.08 -1.28 2.98
CA PHE A 280 15.86 -1.04 4.19
C PHE A 280 16.44 0.38 4.23
N THR A 281 16.96 0.89 3.12
CA THR A 281 17.45 2.27 3.03
C THR A 281 16.35 3.29 3.30
N LEU A 282 15.15 3.09 2.75
CA LEU A 282 14.00 3.98 3.02
C LEU A 282 13.55 3.91 4.49
N ILE A 283 13.61 2.74 5.11
CA ILE A 283 13.34 2.59 6.55
C ILE A 283 14.36 3.38 7.36
N VAL A 284 15.66 3.16 7.11
CA VAL A 284 16.73 3.85 7.84
C VAL A 284 16.60 5.35 7.63
N GLN A 285 16.43 5.82 6.40
CA GLN A 285 16.29 7.25 6.13
C GLN A 285 15.06 7.83 6.80
N GLY A 286 13.89 7.20 6.67
CA GLY A 286 12.67 7.69 7.30
C GLY A 286 12.72 7.68 8.82
N VAL A 287 13.50 6.78 9.43
CA VAL A 287 13.76 6.80 10.88
C VAL A 287 14.77 7.90 11.24
N MET A 288 15.81 8.10 10.44
CA MET A 288 16.76 9.19 10.66
C MET A 288 16.09 10.55 10.53
N ASP A 289 15.24 10.75 9.52
CA ASP A 289 14.46 11.98 9.34
C ASP A 289 13.57 12.23 10.58
N LEU A 290 12.94 11.18 11.12
CA LEU A 290 12.14 11.26 12.35
C LEU A 290 12.99 11.63 13.58
N LEU A 291 14.21 11.10 13.68
CA LEU A 291 15.14 11.41 14.77
C LEU A 291 15.74 12.82 14.64
N ASP A 292 15.98 13.29 13.42
CA ASP A 292 16.47 14.65 13.15
C ASP A 292 15.39 15.70 13.45
N GLU A 293 14.10 15.38 13.24
CA GLU A 293 12.98 16.24 13.65
C GLU A 293 12.79 16.32 15.17
N MET A 294 13.28 15.33 15.93
CA MET A 294 13.38 15.39 17.40
C MET A 294 14.60 16.24 17.79
N GLU A 295 14.55 17.53 17.48
CA GLU A 295 15.63 18.47 17.75
C GLU A 295 15.85 18.61 19.26
N LEU A 296 17.00 18.16 19.75
CA LEU A 296 17.42 18.34 21.14
C LEU A 296 17.69 19.83 21.40
N VAL A 297 16.88 20.44 22.25
CA VAL A 297 16.99 21.85 22.62
C VAL A 297 17.78 22.05 23.90
N PHE A 298 17.61 21.14 24.86
CA PHE A 298 18.29 21.23 26.15
C PHE A 298 18.47 19.84 26.75
N GLU A 299 19.65 19.60 27.29
CA GLU A 299 19.96 18.40 28.07
C GLU A 299 20.83 18.80 29.25
N THR A 300 20.45 18.35 30.44
CA THR A 300 21.31 18.42 31.62
C THR A 300 21.08 17.21 32.51
N THR A 301 22.18 16.66 33.01
CA THR A 301 22.17 15.54 33.96
C THR A 301 23.21 15.80 35.03
N PHE A 302 22.78 15.70 36.29
CA PHE A 302 23.71 15.79 37.42
C PHE A 302 23.24 14.95 38.61
N ALA A 303 24.22 14.47 39.37
CA ALA A 303 24.02 13.82 40.64
C ALA A 303 24.95 14.47 41.68
N GLN A 304 24.38 14.94 42.79
CA GLN A 304 25.13 15.63 43.83
C GLN A 304 24.51 15.39 45.21
N GLU A 305 25.30 15.56 46.26
CA GLU A 305 24.78 15.62 47.62
C GLU A 305 24.41 17.06 47.97
N ILE A 306 23.19 17.27 48.48
CA ILE A 306 22.66 18.58 48.83
C ILE A 306 22.29 18.66 50.31
N ASN A 307 22.32 19.86 50.87
CA ASN A 307 21.82 20.21 52.19
C ASN A 307 21.02 21.53 52.11
N ARG A 308 20.50 22.01 53.24
CA ARG A 308 19.67 23.22 53.32
C ARG A 308 20.34 24.50 52.81
N ASP A 309 21.68 24.52 52.76
CA ASP A 309 22.49 25.67 52.35
C ASP A 309 22.99 25.53 50.90
N THR A 310 22.64 24.42 50.22
CA THR A 310 23.04 24.16 48.83
C THR A 310 22.24 25.05 47.87
N PRO A 311 22.90 25.90 47.07
CA PRO A 311 22.21 26.75 46.11
C PRO A 311 21.54 25.91 45.01
N GLY A 312 20.43 26.43 44.49
CA GLY A 312 19.81 25.90 43.27
C GLY A 312 20.71 26.10 42.05
N GLN A 313 20.45 25.34 40.99
CA GLN A 313 21.10 25.48 39.70
C GLN A 313 20.16 26.19 38.72
N GLU A 314 20.71 27.05 37.89
CA GLU A 314 19.99 27.77 36.83
C GLU A 314 20.78 27.61 35.53
N LEU A 315 20.12 27.08 34.49
CA LEU A 315 20.72 26.80 33.20
C LEU A 315 19.84 27.39 32.10
N ASP A 316 20.44 28.20 31.24
CA ASP A 316 19.74 28.84 30.14
C ASP A 316 19.77 27.98 28.88
N PHE A 317 18.68 28.03 28.11
CA PHE A 317 18.57 27.43 26.79
C PHE A 317 17.79 28.33 25.85
N THR A 318 17.98 28.16 24.54
CA THR A 318 17.31 28.97 23.52
C THR A 318 16.44 28.09 22.65
N VAL A 319 15.23 28.56 22.40
CA VAL A 319 14.24 27.95 21.52
C VAL A 319 14.22 28.77 20.23
N GLU A 320 14.60 28.16 19.10
CA GLU A 320 14.69 28.86 17.81
C GLU A 320 13.31 29.09 17.16
N GLU A 321 12.40 28.12 17.29
CA GLU A 321 11.07 28.14 16.68
C GLU A 321 9.98 27.93 17.72
N ALA A 322 8.84 28.59 17.54
CA ALA A 322 7.69 28.35 18.42
C ALA A 322 7.04 27.00 18.11
N GLY A 323 6.62 26.25 19.14
CA GLY A 323 5.91 24.99 18.99
C GLY A 323 5.77 24.21 20.29
N THR A 324 5.24 22.98 20.16
CA THR A 324 5.17 22.01 21.24
C THR A 324 6.54 21.33 21.42
N TYR A 325 6.99 21.20 22.65
CA TYR A 325 8.21 20.52 23.06
C TYR A 325 7.86 19.40 24.05
N VAL A 326 8.64 18.32 24.03
CA VAL A 326 8.55 17.27 25.03
C VAL A 326 9.63 17.50 26.08
N LEU A 327 9.21 17.60 27.33
CA LEU A 327 10.06 17.61 28.52
C LEU A 327 10.08 16.21 29.12
N ASP A 328 11.23 15.53 29.00
CA ASP A 328 11.51 14.30 29.74
C ASP A 328 12.21 14.66 31.04
N LEU A 329 11.61 14.27 32.17
CA LEU A 329 12.08 14.63 33.50
C LEU A 329 12.24 13.39 34.36
N SER A 330 13.46 13.17 34.85
CA SER A 330 13.82 12.12 35.79
C SER A 330 14.47 12.73 37.03
N ILE A 331 13.80 12.59 38.18
CA ILE A 331 14.29 13.08 39.47
C ILE A 331 14.29 11.92 40.46
N GLN A 332 15.38 11.75 41.19
CA GLN A 332 15.46 10.89 42.36
C GLN A 332 16.13 11.65 43.50
N SER A 333 15.35 11.98 44.54
CA SER A 333 15.84 12.66 45.74
C SER A 333 15.76 11.75 46.96
N ALA A 334 16.76 11.83 47.84
CA ALA A 334 16.73 11.16 49.14
C ALA A 334 15.55 11.60 50.01
N GLN A 335 15.24 10.81 51.04
CA GLN A 335 14.15 11.10 51.96
C GLN A 335 14.40 12.41 52.72
N GLY A 336 13.41 13.31 52.75
CA GLY A 336 13.54 14.64 53.36
C GLY A 336 14.03 15.75 52.42
N VAL A 337 14.16 15.45 51.12
CA VAL A 337 14.43 16.43 50.07
C VAL A 337 13.28 16.44 49.06
N LEU A 338 12.79 17.63 48.70
CA LEU A 338 11.99 17.85 47.50
C LEU A 338 12.82 18.63 46.49
N THR A 339 12.77 18.22 45.23
CA THR A 339 13.41 18.93 44.12
C THR A 339 12.33 19.66 43.34
N GLN A 340 12.51 20.97 43.19
CA GLN A 340 11.66 21.83 42.40
C GLN A 340 12.34 22.13 41.07
N VAL A 341 11.65 21.90 39.96
CA VAL A 341 12.08 22.28 38.61
C VAL A 341 11.09 23.30 38.07
N VAL A 342 11.58 24.47 37.69
CA VAL A 342 10.81 25.54 37.07
C VAL A 342 11.44 25.91 35.74
N ILE A 343 10.64 25.96 34.68
CA ILE A 343 11.05 26.47 33.38
C ILE A 343 10.32 27.79 33.17
N SER A 344 11.07 28.84 32.90
CA SER A 344 10.53 30.18 32.69
C SER A 344 11.25 30.90 31.55
N SER A 345 10.53 31.75 30.81
CA SER A 345 11.17 32.64 29.84
C SER A 345 12.02 33.70 30.55
N VAL A 346 12.97 34.32 29.85
CA VAL A 346 13.78 35.44 30.39
C VAL A 346 12.92 36.61 30.88
N ASN A 347 11.69 36.75 30.37
CA ASN A 347 10.73 37.77 30.84
C ASN A 347 9.99 37.38 32.14
N GLY A 348 10.33 36.23 32.73
CA GLY A 348 9.76 35.75 34.00
C GLY A 348 8.41 35.02 33.85
N GLN A 349 7.98 34.68 32.63
CA GLN A 349 6.78 33.87 32.43
C GLN A 349 7.10 32.40 32.65
N GLU A 350 6.51 31.80 33.68
CA GLU A 350 6.59 30.37 33.97
C GLU A 350 5.80 29.57 32.92
N VAL A 351 6.44 28.55 32.34
CA VAL A 351 5.84 27.64 31.35
C VAL A 351 5.70 26.21 31.89
N TYR A 352 6.49 25.85 32.88
CA TYR A 352 6.39 24.56 33.57
C TYR A 352 6.93 24.68 34.99
N SER A 353 6.30 23.99 35.94
CA SER A 353 6.77 23.92 37.32
C SER A 353 6.31 22.62 37.98
N THR A 354 7.23 21.96 38.67
CA THR A 354 6.93 20.77 39.47
C THR A 354 7.82 20.73 40.70
N THR A 355 7.30 20.20 41.81
CA THR A 355 8.05 19.99 43.04
C THR A 355 7.77 18.60 43.55
N VAL A 356 8.75 17.71 43.42
CA VAL A 356 8.59 16.28 43.69
C VAL A 356 9.85 15.70 44.32
N ARG A 357 9.69 14.59 45.04
CA ARG A 357 10.83 13.80 45.51
C ARG A 357 11.37 12.89 44.40
N GLU A 358 10.46 12.29 43.64
CA GLU A 358 10.75 11.32 42.60
C GLU A 358 9.75 11.48 41.46
N VAL A 359 10.24 11.51 40.22
CA VAL A 359 9.43 11.47 39.00
C VAL A 359 10.25 10.85 37.87
N SER A 360 9.60 10.14 36.98
CA SER A 360 10.15 9.71 35.68
C SER A 360 8.99 9.73 34.69
N GLY A 361 9.08 10.59 33.67
CA GLY A 361 8.03 10.70 32.66
C GLY A 361 8.16 11.93 31.77
N GLN A 362 7.33 11.94 30.73
CA GLN A 362 7.33 12.97 29.69
C GLN A 362 6.09 13.87 29.79
N ASN A 363 6.28 15.17 29.61
CA ASN A 363 5.23 16.18 29.54
C ASN A 363 5.39 17.04 28.29
N ASN A 364 4.28 17.41 27.66
CA ASN A 364 4.31 18.39 26.57
C ASN A 364 4.26 19.81 27.14
N ILE A 365 5.14 20.69 26.66
CA ILE A 365 5.21 22.10 27.01
C ILE A 365 5.17 22.94 25.74
N GLU A 366 4.44 24.06 25.77
CA GLU A 366 4.36 25.01 24.64
C GLU A 366 5.39 26.12 24.84
N LEU A 367 6.32 26.27 23.89
CA LEU A 367 7.38 27.28 23.93
C LEU A 367 7.29 28.18 22.71
N ALA A 368 7.47 29.48 22.91
CA ALA A 368 7.67 30.44 21.83
C ALA A 368 9.16 30.56 21.51
N ALA A 369 9.51 31.06 20.33
CA ALA A 369 10.90 31.39 20.02
C ALA A 369 11.45 32.42 21.03
N GLY A 370 12.57 32.11 21.67
CA GLY A 370 13.16 32.94 22.71
C GLY A 370 14.08 32.18 23.67
N THR A 371 14.60 32.89 24.66
CA THR A 371 15.49 32.32 25.68
C THR A 371 14.70 31.97 26.95
N TYR A 372 15.03 30.82 27.52
CA TYR A 372 14.41 30.24 28.70
C TYR A 372 15.48 29.83 29.71
N ALA A 373 15.09 29.71 30.97
CA ALA A 373 15.92 29.22 32.05
C ALA A 373 15.23 28.02 32.74
N VAL A 374 16.00 26.96 32.99
CA VAL A 374 15.62 25.85 33.86
C VAL A 374 16.23 26.08 35.23
N LYS A 375 15.38 26.28 36.24
CA LYS A 375 15.75 26.43 37.64
C LYS A 375 15.49 25.14 38.40
N VAL A 376 16.53 24.56 38.98
CA VAL A 376 16.44 23.40 39.85
C VAL A 376 16.78 23.80 41.28
N SER A 377 15.81 23.78 42.17
CA SER A 377 15.95 24.15 43.58
C SER A 377 15.72 22.96 44.49
N PHE A 378 16.41 22.91 45.63
CA PHE A 378 16.29 21.83 46.61
C PHE A 378 15.65 22.36 47.89
N ILE A 379 14.59 21.69 48.35
CA ILE A 379 13.85 22.05 49.56
C ILE A 379 14.12 20.95 50.60
N THR A 380 14.93 21.29 51.60
CA THR A 380 15.25 20.41 52.73
C THR A 380 15.61 21.21 53.99
N GLU A 381 15.35 20.64 55.16
CA GLU A 381 15.82 21.19 56.45
C GLU A 381 17.14 20.54 56.91
N SER A 382 17.61 19.49 56.22
CA SER A 382 18.80 18.73 56.59
C SER A 382 20.08 19.57 56.48
N GLN A 383 20.92 19.54 57.51
CA GLN A 383 22.31 20.00 57.43
C GLN A 383 23.25 18.93 56.87
N GLU A 384 22.89 17.65 57.01
CA GLU A 384 23.68 16.55 56.46
C GLU A 384 23.46 16.46 54.94
N PRO A 385 24.53 16.15 54.16
CA PRO A 385 24.43 15.97 52.72
C PRO A 385 23.52 14.78 52.37
N LEU A 386 22.56 15.00 51.49
CA LEU A 386 21.60 14.01 51.02
C LEU A 386 21.67 13.91 49.49
N PRO A 387 21.74 12.70 48.90
CA PRO A 387 21.92 12.54 47.47
C PRO A 387 20.66 12.92 46.68
N VAL A 388 20.87 13.61 45.55
CA VAL A 388 19.86 13.93 44.54
C VAL A 388 20.43 13.68 43.15
N SER A 389 19.63 13.09 42.27
CA SER A 389 19.91 12.93 40.85
C SER A 389 18.79 13.59 40.05
N VAL A 390 19.16 14.39 39.05
CA VAL A 390 18.24 15.08 38.15
C VAL A 390 18.75 14.94 36.71
N GLU A 391 17.85 14.53 35.83
CA GLU A 391 18.02 14.49 34.39
C GLU A 391 16.83 15.19 33.74
N ILE A 392 17.13 16.15 32.86
CA ILE A 392 16.16 16.99 32.17
C ILE A 392 16.55 16.99 30.70
N VAL A 393 15.64 16.53 29.85
CA VAL A 393 15.81 16.56 28.40
C VAL A 393 14.62 17.28 27.78
N ILE A 394 14.87 18.26 26.93
CA ILE A 394 13.85 18.98 26.18
C ILE A 394 14.17 18.81 24.70
N PHE A 395 13.23 18.24 23.96
CA PHE A 395 13.31 18.12 22.51
C PHE A 395 12.03 18.63 21.86
N LYS A 396 12.13 19.13 20.64
CA LYS A 396 10.97 19.58 19.88
C LYS A 396 10.03 18.40 19.63
N SER A 397 8.74 18.59 19.94
CA SER A 397 7.72 17.59 19.67
C SER A 397 7.40 17.60 18.19
N LEU A 398 7.20 16.41 17.61
CA LEU A 398 6.70 16.29 16.24
C LEU A 398 5.32 16.98 16.16
N PRO A 399 5.01 17.74 15.10
CA PRO A 399 3.62 18.03 14.79
C PRO A 399 2.93 16.69 14.55
N ILE A 400 2.11 16.25 15.50
CA ILE A 400 1.27 15.07 15.32
C ILE A 400 0.23 15.48 14.27
N GLY A 401 0.51 15.15 13.00
CA GLY A 401 -0.41 15.23 11.88
C GLY A 401 -1.25 13.97 11.77
#